data_AF-A0A9D1JV39-F1
#
_entry.id   AF-A0A9D1JV39-F1
#
_cell.length_a   1.000
_cell.length_b   1.000
_cell.length_c   1.000
_cell.angle_alpha   90.00
_cell.angle_beta   90.00
_cell.angle_gamma   90.00
#
_symmetry.space_group_name_H-M   'P 1'
#
loop_
_entity.id
_entity.type
_entity.pdbx_description
1 polymer ?
#
loop_
_entity_poly.entity_id
_entity_poly.type
_entity_poly.pdbx_seq_one_letter_code
_entity_poly.pdbx_strand_id
1 'polypeptide(L)'
;NRWGGLVSQGLGTSMLQMGNIVRNPKIWIPAIVTSMITGPIATCVFKLEMNGDAINSGMGTCGLCGPIGVWTGWLNPSDVALADGAAAITPTVMDWAGLILVCFVLPAVICPLISALCRRLGWIKDGDLTLN
;
A
#
# COMPACT_ATOMS: atom_id res chain seq x y z
N ASN A 1 21.14 3.19 2.89
CA ASN A 1 20.04 2.32 3.39
C ASN A 1 20.32 0.88 2.99
N ARG A 2 20.74 0.03 3.93
CA ARG A 2 20.92 -1.43 3.70
C ARG A 2 19.56 -2.13 3.65
N TRP A 3 19.56 -3.46 3.61
CA TRP A 3 18.36 -4.32 3.75
C TRP A 3 17.48 -3.93 4.95
N GLY A 4 18.07 -3.56 6.08
CA GLY A 4 17.31 -3.19 7.30
C GLY A 4 16.39 -1.98 7.12
N GLY A 5 16.77 -1.00 6.28
CA GLY A 5 15.93 0.16 5.98
C GLY A 5 14.75 -0.20 5.08
N LEU A 6 14.96 -1.09 4.11
CA LEU A 6 13.89 -1.57 3.23
C LEU A 6 12.84 -2.36 4.03
N VAL A 7 13.31 -3.23 4.93
CA VAL A 7 12.44 -4.04 5.80
C VAL A 7 11.74 -3.16 6.84
N SER A 8 12.40 -2.16 7.43
CA SER A 8 11.78 -1.26 8.41
C SER A 8 10.77 -0.29 7.78
N GLN A 9 10.93 0.09 6.52
CA GLN A 9 9.95 0.92 5.80
C GLN A 9 8.81 0.09 5.19
N GLY A 10 9.09 -1.15 4.79
CA GLY A 10 8.10 -2.05 4.20
C GLY A 10 7.22 -2.74 5.24
N LEU A 11 7.79 -3.15 6.38
CA LEU A 11 7.05 -3.75 7.50
C LEU A 11 6.71 -2.74 8.58
N GLY A 12 7.57 -1.75 8.82
CA GLY A 12 7.33 -0.68 9.79
C GLY A 12 6.59 0.52 9.20
N THR A 13 6.42 1.56 10.01
CA THR A 13 5.58 2.70 9.65
C THR A 13 6.25 3.60 8.60
N SER A 14 5.49 4.00 7.58
CA SER A 14 5.87 5.04 6.61
C SER A 14 6.27 6.36 7.27
N MET A 15 5.89 6.55 8.54
CA MET A 15 6.28 7.64 9.42
C MET A 15 7.80 7.82 9.53
N LEU A 16 8.60 6.76 9.34
CA LEU A 16 10.07 6.86 9.30
C LEU A 16 10.58 7.81 8.20
N GLN A 17 9.84 7.97 7.10
CA GLN A 17 10.17 8.92 6.04
C GLN A 17 9.53 10.28 6.21
N MET A 18 8.70 10.49 7.25
CA MET A 18 8.00 11.76 7.44
C MET A 18 8.97 12.92 7.65
N GLY A 19 10.07 12.71 8.37
CA GLY A 19 11.12 13.73 8.54
C GLY A 19 11.75 14.17 7.21
N ASN A 20 11.91 13.23 6.27
CA ASN A 20 12.40 13.54 4.92
C ASN A 20 11.32 14.22 4.07
N ILE A 21 10.05 13.81 4.19
CA ILE A 21 8.91 14.40 3.48
C ILE A 21 8.72 15.86 3.91
N VAL A 22 8.85 16.18 5.20
CA VAL A 22 8.77 17.56 5.68
C VAL A 22 9.89 18.42 5.08
N ARG A 23 11.09 17.87 4.91
CA ARG A 23 12.24 18.59 4.30
C ARG A 23 12.08 18.79 2.81
N ASN A 24 11.60 17.78 2.08
CA ASN A 24 11.30 17.86 0.66
C ASN A 24 9.96 17.16 0.37
N PRO A 25 8.83 17.90 0.36
CA PRO A 25 7.51 17.32 0.13
C PRO A 25 7.37 16.60 -1.22
N LYS A 26 8.22 16.93 -2.19
CA LYS A 26 8.21 16.34 -3.53
C LYS A 26 8.57 14.85 -3.53
N ILE A 27 9.25 14.36 -2.49
CA ILE A 27 9.55 12.92 -2.38
C ILE A 27 8.29 12.07 -2.12
N TRP A 28 7.18 12.69 -1.72
CA TRP A 28 5.91 12.00 -1.47
C TRP A 28 5.09 11.79 -2.74
N ILE A 29 5.37 12.53 -3.82
CA ILE A 29 4.65 12.46 -5.10
C ILE A 29 4.61 11.04 -5.67
N PRO A 30 5.71 10.28 -5.74
CA PRO A 30 5.68 8.91 -6.27
C PRO A 30 4.73 8.00 -5.50
N ALA A 31 4.68 8.13 -4.17
CA ALA A 31 3.80 7.34 -3.33
C ALA A 31 2.32 7.71 -3.55
N ILE A 32 1.99 9.01 -3.63
CA ILE A 32 0.62 9.48 -3.87
C ILE A 32 0.10 8.98 -5.21
N VAL A 33 0.89 9.17 -6.29
CA VAL A 33 0.47 8.77 -7.63
C VAL A 33 0.35 7.25 -7.73
N THR A 34 1.25 6.50 -7.07
CA THR A 34 1.12 5.04 -6.99
C THR A 34 -0.19 4.64 -6.33
N SER A 35 -0.52 5.19 -5.15
CA SER A 35 -1.77 4.89 -4.43
C SER A 35 -3.02 5.28 -5.23
N MET A 36 -2.95 6.39 -5.98
CA MET A 36 -4.04 6.83 -6.85
C MET A 36 -4.33 5.84 -7.98
N ILE A 37 -3.32 5.11 -8.45
CA ILE A 37 -3.47 4.09 -9.49
C ILE A 37 -3.86 2.75 -8.88
N THR A 38 -3.18 2.32 -7.81
CA THR A 38 -3.41 1.00 -7.22
C THR A 38 -4.74 0.90 -6.47
N GLY A 39 -5.24 2.01 -5.91
CA GLY A 39 -6.52 2.05 -5.20
C GLY A 39 -7.71 1.62 -6.07
N PRO A 40 -7.98 2.29 -7.21
CA PRO A 40 -9.03 1.90 -8.13
C PRO A 40 -8.82 0.50 -8.74
N ILE A 41 -7.58 0.07 -8.95
CA ILE A 41 -7.30 -1.29 -9.42
C ILE A 41 -7.71 -2.32 -8.36
N ALA A 42 -7.40 -2.05 -7.08
CA ALA A 42 -7.78 -2.92 -5.98
C ALA A 42 -9.29 -3.07 -5.86
N THR A 43 -10.02 -1.95 -5.87
CA THR A 43 -11.46 -1.94 -5.58
C THR A 43 -12.33 -2.19 -6.81
N CYS A 44 -11.97 -1.65 -7.98
CA CYS A 44 -12.82 -1.76 -9.17
C CYS A 44 -12.50 -3.00 -10.03
N VAL A 45 -11.25 -3.46 -10.06
CA VAL A 45 -10.84 -4.61 -10.89
C VAL A 45 -10.85 -5.91 -10.08
N PHE A 46 -10.17 -5.91 -8.93
CA PHE A 46 -10.05 -7.09 -8.09
C PHE A 46 -11.10 -7.18 -6.98
N LYS A 47 -11.92 -6.13 -6.78
CA LYS A 47 -12.94 -6.06 -5.72
C LYS A 47 -12.39 -6.43 -4.34
N LEU A 48 -11.14 -6.05 -4.07
CA LEU A 48 -10.49 -6.22 -2.78
C LEU A 48 -11.04 -5.17 -1.84
N GLU A 49 -12.11 -5.51 -1.14
CA GLU A 49 -12.73 -4.64 -0.14
C GLU A 49 -12.19 -4.96 1.26
N MET A 50 -11.92 -3.91 2.04
CA MET A 50 -11.55 -4.06 3.44
C MET A 50 -12.80 -4.26 4.29
N ASN A 51 -13.32 -5.48 4.26
CA ASN A 51 -14.55 -5.88 4.96
C ASN A 51 -14.31 -6.33 6.41
N GLY A 52 -13.06 -6.33 6.87
CA GLY A 52 -12.66 -6.53 8.27
C GLY A 52 -12.74 -5.26 9.12
N ASP A 53 -12.03 -5.21 10.25
CA ASP A 53 -12.07 -4.06 11.16
C ASP A 53 -11.65 -2.74 10.47
N ALA A 54 -12.44 -1.68 10.69
CA ALA A 54 -12.20 -0.34 10.16
C ALA A 54 -10.81 0.22 10.53
N ILE A 55 -10.19 -0.28 11.61
CA ILE A 55 -8.82 0.04 12.05
C ILE A 55 -7.77 -0.26 10.98
N ASN A 56 -7.99 -1.24 10.11
CA ASN A 56 -7.04 -1.56 9.05
C ASN A 56 -7.22 -0.65 7.81
N SER A 57 -8.36 0.03 7.68
CA SER A 57 -8.63 0.94 6.55
C SER A 57 -7.70 2.15 6.60
N GLY A 58 -6.96 2.38 5.51
CA GLY A 58 -6.02 3.51 5.40
C GLY A 58 -4.61 3.28 5.96
N MET A 59 -4.34 2.14 6.61
CA MET A 59 -3.00 1.76 7.09
C MET A 59 -2.06 1.28 5.97
N GLY A 60 -2.63 0.89 4.83
CA GLY A 60 -1.88 0.35 3.69
C GLY A 60 -1.17 -0.97 4.04
N THR A 61 0.06 -1.14 3.60
CA THR A 61 0.87 -2.34 3.90
C THR A 61 1.67 -2.23 5.21
N CYS A 62 1.54 -1.13 5.96
CA CYS A 62 2.24 -0.98 7.25
C CYS A 62 1.85 -2.12 8.19
N GLY A 63 2.82 -2.84 8.74
CA GLY A 63 2.59 -3.97 9.64
C GLY A 63 1.83 -5.14 9.02
N LEU A 64 1.70 -5.19 7.68
CA LEU A 64 0.80 -6.11 6.95
C LEU A 64 -0.69 -5.94 7.32
N CYS A 65 -1.07 -4.83 7.96
CA CYS A 65 -2.44 -4.58 8.41
C CYS A 65 -3.45 -4.59 7.25
N GLY A 66 -3.10 -4.06 6.08
CA GLY A 66 -3.93 -4.11 4.86
C GLY A 66 -4.19 -5.54 4.39
N PRO A 67 -3.15 -6.34 4.04
CA PRO A 67 -3.32 -7.73 3.65
C PRO A 67 -4.04 -8.59 4.69
N ILE A 68 -3.72 -8.41 5.98
CA ILE A 68 -4.40 -9.12 7.08
C ILE A 68 -5.87 -8.70 7.15
N GLY A 69 -6.19 -7.41 7.02
CA GLY A 69 -7.56 -6.90 7.06
C GLY A 69 -8.43 -7.36 5.88
N VAL A 70 -7.86 -7.50 4.68
CA VAL A 70 -8.56 -8.08 3.52
C VAL A 70 -8.80 -9.57 3.75
N TRP A 71 -7.80 -10.29 4.25
CA TRP A 71 -7.92 -11.72 4.53
C TRP A 71 -8.94 -12.02 5.64
N THR A 72 -8.93 -11.24 6.74
CA THR A 72 -9.93 -11.37 7.80
C THR A 72 -11.32 -10.99 7.30
N GLY A 73 -11.43 -9.97 6.46
CA GLY A 73 -12.69 -9.58 5.83
C GLY A 73 -13.29 -10.64 4.90
N TRP A 74 -12.46 -11.49 4.27
CA TRP A 74 -12.93 -12.63 3.49
C TRP A 74 -13.46 -13.78 4.34
N LEU A 75 -12.80 -14.06 5.47
CA LEU A 75 -13.16 -15.19 6.35
C LEU A 75 -14.28 -14.85 7.35
N ASN A 76 -14.26 -13.65 7.90
CA ASN A 76 -15.18 -13.13 8.90
C ASN A 76 -15.49 -11.66 8.60
N PRO A 77 -16.36 -11.37 7.63
CA PRO A 77 -16.80 -10.00 7.36
C PRO A 77 -17.45 -9.39 8.61
N SER A 78 -17.15 -8.12 8.88
CA SER A 78 -17.73 -7.38 10.00
C SER A 78 -19.25 -7.22 9.83
N ASP A 79 -19.98 -6.97 10.93
CA ASP A 79 -21.45 -6.78 10.91
C ASP A 79 -21.90 -5.66 9.95
N VAL A 80 -21.04 -4.65 9.76
CA VAL A 80 -21.26 -3.55 8.82
C VAL A 80 -21.11 -4.03 7.37
N ALA A 81 -20.10 -4.86 7.09
CA ALA A 81 -19.89 -5.43 5.76
C ALA A 81 -20.99 -6.45 5.39
N LEU A 82 -21.48 -7.24 6.35
CA LEU A 82 -22.63 -8.14 6.17
C LEU A 82 -23.92 -7.36 5.85
N ALA A 83 -24.11 -6.19 6.47
CA ALA A 83 -25.25 -5.31 6.19
C ALA A 83 -25.18 -4.66 4.79
N ASP A 84 -23.97 -4.40 4.27
CA ASP A 84 -23.73 -3.91 2.90
C ASP A 84 -23.71 -5.04 1.84
N GLY A 85 -24.01 -6.28 2.23
CA GLY A 85 -24.15 -7.42 1.33
C GLY A 85 -22.86 -8.21 1.07
N ALA A 86 -21.79 -7.94 1.81
CA ALA A 86 -20.57 -8.74 1.75
C ALA A 86 -20.81 -10.10 2.42
N ALA A 87 -20.48 -11.18 1.70
CA ALA A 87 -20.53 -12.54 2.23
C ALA A 87 -19.12 -13.03 2.52
N ALA A 88 -18.97 -13.92 3.51
CA ALA A 88 -17.74 -14.65 3.69
C ALA A 88 -17.46 -15.46 2.41
N ILE A 89 -16.28 -15.25 1.82
CA ILE A 89 -15.86 -15.96 0.61
C ILE A 89 -14.75 -16.94 0.97
N THR A 90 -14.75 -18.09 0.31
CA THR A 90 -13.57 -18.98 0.33
C THR A 90 -12.57 -18.40 -0.66
N PRO A 91 -11.41 -17.87 -0.21
CA PRO A 91 -10.52 -17.15 -1.09
C PRO A 91 -9.97 -18.07 -2.17
N THR A 92 -10.16 -17.70 -3.42
CA THR A 92 -9.69 -18.44 -4.59
C THR A 92 -8.27 -18.02 -4.96
N VAL A 93 -7.62 -18.78 -5.84
CA VAL A 93 -6.27 -18.45 -6.35
C VAL A 93 -6.22 -17.04 -6.98
N MET A 94 -7.34 -16.58 -7.56
CA MET A 94 -7.43 -15.26 -8.20
C MET A 94 -7.46 -14.12 -7.16
N ASP A 95 -8.07 -14.34 -5.99
CA ASP A 95 -8.13 -13.36 -4.91
C ASP A 95 -6.75 -13.17 -4.26
N TRP A 96 -6.05 -14.28 -4.00
CA TRP A 96 -4.65 -14.25 -3.53
C TRP A 96 -3.71 -13.61 -4.54
N ALA A 97 -3.90 -13.90 -5.84
CA ALA A 97 -3.13 -13.28 -6.90
C ALA A 97 -3.38 -11.76 -6.96
N GLY A 98 -4.65 -11.33 -6.86
CA GLY A 98 -5.01 -9.92 -6.79
C GLY A 98 -4.39 -9.20 -5.60
N LEU A 99 -4.44 -9.81 -4.41
CA LEU A 99 -3.87 -9.26 -3.19
C LEU A 99 -2.34 -9.07 -3.30
N ILE A 100 -1.61 -10.10 -3.76
CA ILE A 100 -0.16 -10.02 -3.95
C ILE A 100 0.18 -8.96 -5.00
N LEU A 101 -0.58 -8.93 -6.09
CA LEU A 101 -0.34 -8.02 -7.20
C LEU A 101 -0.55 -6.56 -6.77
N VAL A 102 -1.60 -6.26 -6.03
CA VAL A 102 -1.93 -4.91 -5.56
C VAL A 102 -1.04 -4.46 -4.40
N CYS A 103 -0.74 -5.34 -3.43
CA CYS A 103 0.02 -4.94 -2.25
C CYS A 103 1.53 -4.88 -2.48
N PHE A 104 2.08 -5.70 -3.38
CA PHE A 104 3.53 -5.81 -3.55
C PHE A 104 3.98 -5.50 -4.98
N VAL A 105 3.37 -6.12 -5.99
CA VAL A 105 3.91 -6.07 -7.36
C VAL A 105 3.68 -4.70 -8.02
N LEU A 106 2.44 -4.21 -8.04
CA LEU A 106 2.10 -2.93 -8.66
C LEU A 106 2.83 -1.76 -8.00
N PRO A 107 2.86 -1.62 -6.65
CA PRO A 107 3.62 -0.55 -6.01
C PRO A 107 5.12 -0.65 -6.27
N ALA A 108 5.69 -1.87 -6.29
CA ALA A 108 7.12 -2.09 -6.54
C ALA A 108 7.55 -1.74 -7.98
N VAL A 109 6.62 -1.70 -8.93
CA VAL A 109 6.91 -1.30 -10.32
C VAL A 109 6.58 0.18 -10.53
N ILE A 110 5.39 0.62 -10.14
CA ILE A 110 4.89 1.98 -10.42
C ILE A 110 5.67 3.03 -9.63
N CYS A 111 5.94 2.79 -8.34
CA CYS A 111 6.59 3.79 -7.48
C CYS A 111 8.03 4.07 -7.92
N PRO A 112 8.89 3.08 -8.22
CA PRO A 112 10.24 3.35 -8.73
C PRO A 112 10.24 4.05 -10.10
N LEU A 113 9.29 3.72 -10.98
CA LEU A 113 9.17 4.39 -12.29
C LEU A 113 8.85 5.88 -12.12
N ILE A 114 7.88 6.21 -11.27
CA ILE A 114 7.52 7.60 -11.00
C ILE A 114 8.66 8.32 -10.25
N SER A 115 9.31 7.64 -9.30
CA SER A 115 10.48 8.18 -8.60
C SER A 115 11.63 8.49 -9.58
N ALA A 116 11.88 7.63 -10.57
CA ALA A 116 12.88 7.87 -11.61
C ALA A 116 12.51 9.08 -12.47
N LEU A 117 11.22 9.25 -12.80
CA LEU A 117 10.73 10.42 -13.53
C LEU A 117 10.87 11.72 -12.72
N CYS A 118 10.48 11.70 -11.43
CA CYS A 118 10.67 12.85 -10.53
C CYS A 118 12.15 13.19 -10.33
N ARG A 119 13.06 12.20 -10.34
CA ARG A 119 14.51 12.43 -10.34
C ARG A 119 14.99 13.10 -11.63
N ARG A 120 14.50 12.65 -12.79
CA ARG A 120 14.81 13.29 -14.09
C ARG A 120 14.31 14.73 -14.17
N LEU A 121 13.19 15.05 -13.53
CA LEU A 121 12.65 16.41 -13.41
C LEU A 121 13.39 17.27 -12.37
N GLY A 122 14.36 16.71 -11.65
CA GLY A 122 15.11 17.42 -10.60
C GLY A 122 14.31 17.69 -9.32
N TRP A 123 13.15 17.05 -9.15
CA TRP A 123 12.27 17.24 -7.98
C TRP A 123 12.73 16.43 -6.76
N ILE A 124 13.39 15.30 -7.01
CA ILE A 124 13.95 14.41 -5.99
C ILE A 124 15.44 14.23 -6.30
N LYS A 125 16.30 14.27 -5.29
CA LYS A 125 17.74 14.03 -5.43
C LYS A 125 18.15 12.73 -4.72
N ASP A 126 19.24 12.13 -5.18
CA ASP A 126 19.84 10.99 -4.49
C ASP A 126 20.37 11.48 -3.12
N GLY A 127 19.82 10.93 -2.05
CA GLY A 127 20.04 11.41 -0.67
C GLY A 127 18.78 11.92 0.02
N ASP A 128 17.75 12.35 -0.71
CA ASP A 128 16.53 12.88 -0.06
C ASP A 128 15.74 11.81 0.72
N LEU A 129 15.97 10.53 0.39
CA LEU A 129 15.31 9.37 1.02
C LEU A 129 16.26 8.58 1.95
N THR A 130 17.48 9.07 2.19
CA THR A 130 18.39 8.37 3.12
C THR A 130 17.85 8.44 4.55
N LEU A 131 17.82 7.28 5.20
CA LEU A 131 17.53 7.16 6.62
C LEU A 131 18.89 6.98 7.31
N ASN A 132 19.23 7.89 8.22
CA ASN A 132 20.43 7.80 9.05
C ASN A 132 20.20 6.83 10.20
#